data_AF-A0A2E4FT72-F1
#
_entry.id   AF-A0A2E4FT72-F1
#
_cell.length_a   1.000
_cell.length_b   1.000
_cell.length_c   1.000
_cell.angle_alpha   90.00
_cell.angle_beta   90.00
_cell.angle_gamma   90.00
#
_symmetry.space_group_name_H-M   'P 1'
#
loop_
_entity.id
_entity.type
_entity.pdbx_description
1 polymer ?
#
loop_
_entity_poly.entity_id
_entity_poly.type
_entity_poly.pdbx_seq_one_letter_code
_entity_poly.pdbx_strand_id
1 'polypeptide(L)'
;MLAIMAGLAVLGARESTVLPPAADRLPSMAGPSVRSAHVSRARRVEAVAALSDLSPLSYQQFPPILHPGATGSIRLVLDVVGDVPEVVFRRNVPSSATGHVEELWSRLTTRSVAGRLVSIFEQTYPGTILSDLLVYPHGHDFPQVPLGRLDDPGGSGESATVWLRIASTGLPGSTVRLITPSEGGPATVQYASHAVNLVLPGFDDARIESAGDGYALEAAAQAFYRDFADKYQSLAFVPHRMPLAPFDTFNRTVWSDLEGIGMPFADDRAAFGGTALRAVQVLPAGFLGHQATLLHQLAHHWGDRMNLGTIAGIAPAGDDPDRHTPLLYPGATLVGGVLDGTRQVERVVTGDGVERFEIARPTAPVRFHPLQLYRMGFLDPAEAPDITVFAEQAQFASQRVSAPAVGTAVAGARQAVSINAILAAFGTRGGPVFTEWNQAVVIVSDTLLSQEEMDYYNFYAQRAAASTGTRAYDGFGSFFEATGGRASLQTRILTRDADTHPAITQARDVGDVAFGTGDWRGLMFDEPIPGRLLTSTTLTLRGNIDPEVLPGSYQFLIIRASRFGDAPGDAITVQTAVRGGRFVISLRFPADGAGAYAIDAFVFVDGDARPIPTSVITPLFVD
;
A
#
# COMPACT_ATOMS: atom_id res chain seq x y z
N MET A 1 10.72 -7.22 40.40
CA MET A 1 10.72 -6.60 41.75
C MET A 1 9.49 -5.68 41.84
N LEU A 2 8.84 -5.57 43.00
CA LEU A 2 7.42 -5.20 43.13
C LEU A 2 7.19 -3.73 43.55
N ALA A 3 6.15 -3.07 42.99
CA ALA A 3 5.32 -1.96 43.54
C ALA A 3 4.56 -1.31 42.34
N ILE A 4 3.23 -1.28 42.21
CA ILE A 4 2.12 -0.83 43.09
C ILE A 4 2.17 0.67 43.41
N MET A 5 1.25 1.43 42.79
CA MET A 5 0.55 2.58 43.40
C MET A 5 -0.86 2.66 42.81
N ALA A 6 -1.86 2.79 43.67
CA ALA A 6 -3.26 3.03 43.31
C ALA A 6 -3.80 4.17 44.20
N GLY A 7 -4.73 4.97 43.68
CA GLY A 7 -5.33 6.08 44.43
C GLY A 7 -6.70 6.45 43.87
N LEU A 8 -7.75 6.11 44.61
CA LEU A 8 -9.14 6.45 44.31
C LEU A 8 -9.60 7.59 45.22
N ALA A 9 -10.42 8.52 44.71
CA ALA A 9 -11.27 9.39 45.53
C ALA A 9 -12.50 9.83 44.73
N VAL A 10 -13.65 9.98 45.39
CA VAL A 10 -14.99 10.11 44.79
C VAL A 10 -15.80 11.19 45.53
N LEU A 11 -16.87 11.68 44.87
CA LEU A 11 -18.03 12.46 45.35
C LEU A 11 -18.04 13.99 45.22
N GLY A 12 -19.16 14.48 44.67
CA GLY A 12 -19.60 15.87 44.65
C GLY A 12 -20.82 16.06 43.74
N ALA A 13 -22.05 15.88 44.26
CA ALA A 13 -23.30 15.93 43.48
C ALA A 13 -24.21 17.10 43.90
N ARG A 14 -25.02 17.61 42.94
CA ARG A 14 -26.29 18.37 43.08
C ARG A 14 -26.85 18.62 41.66
N GLU A 15 -27.91 17.95 41.22
CA GLU A 15 -29.35 18.23 41.47
C GLU A 15 -29.90 19.53 40.82
N SER A 16 -30.75 19.35 39.81
CA SER A 16 -32.03 20.07 39.67
C SER A 16 -33.06 19.20 38.91
N THR A 17 -34.34 19.35 39.27
CA THR A 17 -35.45 18.37 39.05
C THR A 17 -36.69 18.97 38.36
N VAL A 18 -37.63 18.08 37.92
CA VAL A 18 -39.10 18.29 37.64
C VAL A 18 -39.52 18.98 36.31
N LEU A 19 -40.56 18.60 35.54
CA LEU A 19 -41.39 17.38 35.30
C LEU A 19 -42.13 17.47 33.90
N PRO A 20 -42.72 16.37 33.34
CA PRO A 20 -43.57 16.32 32.12
C PRO A 20 -45.10 16.24 32.48
N PRO A 21 -46.10 15.65 31.74
CA PRO A 21 -46.21 15.09 30.35
C PRO A 21 -47.56 15.38 29.59
N ALA A 22 -47.85 14.59 28.51
CA ALA A 22 -49.17 14.25 27.88
C ALA A 22 -49.77 15.21 26.79
N ALA A 23 -50.63 14.80 25.83
CA ALA A 23 -51.32 13.52 25.54
C ALA A 23 -51.70 13.31 24.03
N ASP A 24 -51.95 12.04 23.67
CA ASP A 24 -52.77 11.45 22.56
C ASP A 24 -53.26 12.24 21.32
N ARG A 25 -53.11 11.61 20.13
CA ARG A 25 -54.24 11.20 19.24
C ARG A 25 -53.81 10.42 17.96
N LEU A 26 -54.39 9.23 17.78
CA LEU A 26 -54.71 8.57 16.48
C LEU A 26 -56.26 8.56 16.34
N PRO A 27 -56.92 8.22 15.19
CA PRO A 27 -56.40 7.53 13.99
C PRO A 27 -56.85 8.11 12.61
N SER A 28 -56.30 7.59 11.51
CA SER A 28 -57.03 7.26 10.25
C SER A 28 -56.13 6.53 9.25
N MET A 29 -56.65 5.55 8.50
CA MET A 29 -55.89 4.78 7.49
C MET A 29 -56.09 5.33 6.08
N ALA A 30 -54.99 5.47 5.32
CA ALA A 30 -54.94 5.24 3.87
C ALA A 30 -53.47 5.10 3.42
N GLY A 31 -53.17 4.07 2.63
CA GLY A 31 -51.93 3.96 1.87
C GLY A 31 -52.22 3.43 0.45
N PRO A 32 -51.22 3.25 -0.42
CA PRO A 32 -49.79 3.57 -0.24
C PRO A 32 -49.27 4.59 -1.28
N SER A 33 -48.25 5.38 -0.92
CA SER A 33 -47.29 5.90 -1.89
C SER A 33 -45.91 6.00 -1.24
N VAL A 34 -45.02 5.05 -1.51
CA VAL A 34 -43.61 5.14 -1.10
C VAL A 34 -42.95 6.18 -1.98
N ARG A 35 -43.07 7.45 -1.59
CA ARG A 35 -42.17 8.49 -2.07
C ARG A 35 -40.81 8.18 -1.49
N SER A 36 -39.86 7.85 -2.37
CA SER A 36 -38.44 7.75 -2.02
C SER A 36 -38.07 8.95 -1.14
N ALA A 37 -37.71 8.69 0.11
CA ALA A 37 -37.24 9.73 0.99
C ALA A 37 -35.95 10.27 0.38
N HIS A 38 -35.95 11.54 0.00
CA HIS A 38 -34.78 12.18 -0.58
C HIS A 38 -33.59 11.98 0.35
N VAL A 39 -32.62 11.16 -0.09
CA VAL A 39 -31.28 11.17 0.48
C VAL A 39 -30.80 12.60 0.36
N SER A 40 -30.65 13.27 1.49
CA SER A 40 -30.13 14.62 1.57
C SER A 40 -28.81 14.65 0.81
N ARG A 41 -28.67 15.65 -0.07
CA ARG A 41 -27.56 15.79 -1.01
C ARG A 41 -26.24 15.87 -0.24
N ALA A 42 -25.65 14.71 0.06
CA ALA A 42 -24.44 14.60 0.84
C ALA A 42 -23.35 15.40 0.11
N ARG A 43 -22.57 16.15 0.88
CA ARG A 43 -21.47 16.96 0.33
C ARG A 43 -20.58 16.10 -0.58
N ARG A 44 -19.91 16.79 -1.51
CA ARG A 44 -18.69 16.28 -2.18
C ARG A 44 -17.82 15.56 -1.14
N VAL A 45 -17.02 14.59 -1.62
CA VAL A 45 -15.77 14.20 -0.94
C VAL A 45 -15.12 15.48 -0.41
N GLU A 46 -14.70 15.49 0.87
CA GLU A 46 -14.06 16.68 1.42
C GLU A 46 -12.90 17.04 0.50
N ALA A 47 -12.96 18.25 -0.07
CA ALA A 47 -11.89 18.72 -0.93
C ALA A 47 -10.65 18.82 -0.05
N VAL A 48 -9.60 18.05 -0.36
CA VAL A 48 -8.36 18.12 0.41
C VAL A 48 -7.93 19.58 0.38
N ALA A 49 -7.72 20.16 1.55
CA ALA A 49 -7.32 21.56 1.63
C ALA A 49 -5.98 21.71 0.90
N ALA A 50 -5.79 22.85 0.22
CA ALA A 50 -4.46 23.21 -0.26
C ALA A 50 -3.48 23.11 0.90
N LEU A 51 -2.30 22.51 0.68
CA LEU A 51 -1.29 22.33 1.72
C LEU A 51 -1.03 23.66 2.43
N SER A 52 -1.10 23.69 3.75
CA SER A 52 -0.74 24.86 4.53
C SER A 52 0.74 25.21 4.36
N ASP A 53 1.13 26.44 4.71
CA ASP A 53 2.55 26.72 4.92
C ASP A 53 3.06 25.82 6.06
N LEU A 54 4.37 25.57 6.05
CA LEU A 54 5.07 24.63 6.91
C LEU A 54 4.81 23.14 6.61
N SER A 55 3.97 22.77 5.64
CA SER A 55 3.70 21.35 5.31
C SER A 55 4.79 20.71 4.42
N PRO A 56 5.19 19.44 4.69
CA PRO A 56 5.95 18.63 3.74
C PRO A 56 5.25 18.47 2.39
N LEU A 57 5.97 18.76 1.30
CA LEU A 57 5.44 18.61 -0.07
C LEU A 57 5.82 17.25 -0.64
N SER A 58 7.10 17.08 -1.00
CA SER A 58 7.64 15.90 -1.68
C SER A 58 9.16 15.80 -1.56
N TYR A 59 9.73 14.70 -2.03
CA TYR A 59 11.18 14.49 -2.12
C TYR A 59 11.61 13.81 -3.42
N GLN A 60 12.91 13.84 -3.68
CA GLN A 60 13.55 13.08 -4.74
C GLN A 60 14.87 12.49 -4.25
N GLN A 61 15.11 11.22 -4.58
CA GLN A 61 16.39 10.54 -4.36
C GLN A 61 17.25 10.51 -5.62
N PHE A 62 18.57 10.50 -5.43
CA PHE A 62 19.56 10.31 -6.48
C PHE A 62 20.64 9.32 -5.98
N PRO A 63 20.92 8.21 -6.70
CA PRO A 63 20.25 7.78 -7.94
C PRO A 63 18.75 7.47 -7.74
N PRO A 64 17.91 7.60 -8.80
CA PRO A 64 16.46 7.43 -8.70
C PRO A 64 16.03 6.04 -8.20
N ILE A 65 16.88 5.04 -8.41
CA ILE A 65 16.78 3.66 -7.95
C ILE A 65 18.11 3.29 -7.29
N LEU A 66 18.06 2.44 -6.27
CA LEU A 66 19.23 1.86 -5.61
C LEU A 66 19.21 0.34 -5.72
N HIS A 67 20.37 -0.28 -5.72
CA HIS A 67 20.52 -1.72 -5.53
C HIS A 67 21.05 -2.03 -4.12
N PRO A 68 20.77 -3.22 -3.55
CA PRO A 68 21.22 -3.59 -2.20
C PRO A 68 22.74 -3.46 -1.97
N GLY A 69 23.54 -3.78 -2.99
CA GLY A 69 25.00 -3.63 -3.00
C GLY A 69 25.54 -2.20 -3.21
N ALA A 70 24.70 -1.16 -3.29
CA ALA A 70 25.18 0.19 -3.58
C ALA A 70 26.15 0.72 -2.50
N THR A 71 27.26 1.30 -2.96
CA THR A 71 28.33 1.90 -2.13
C THR A 71 28.52 3.41 -2.36
N GLY A 72 28.02 3.95 -3.48
CA GLY A 72 28.08 5.37 -3.84
C GLY A 72 27.22 6.28 -2.95
N SER A 73 27.23 7.58 -3.24
CA SER A 73 26.45 8.57 -2.50
C SER A 73 24.95 8.52 -2.82
N ILE A 74 24.11 8.59 -1.79
CA ILE A 74 22.66 8.74 -1.89
C ILE A 74 22.30 10.18 -1.53
N ARG A 75 21.84 10.98 -2.50
CA ARG A 75 21.45 12.38 -2.29
C ARG A 75 19.93 12.50 -2.27
N LEU A 76 19.40 13.15 -1.24
CA LEU A 76 17.97 13.43 -1.05
C LEU A 76 17.75 14.94 -1.18
N VAL A 77 16.74 15.32 -1.96
CA VAL A 77 16.22 16.70 -2.04
C VAL A 77 14.79 16.70 -1.51
N LEU A 78 14.49 17.52 -0.50
CA LEU A 78 13.17 17.67 0.10
C LEU A 78 12.59 19.05 -0.21
N ASP A 79 11.29 19.10 -0.52
CA ASP A 79 10.52 20.33 -0.67
C ASP A 79 9.52 20.47 0.49
N VAL A 80 9.48 21.64 1.12
CA VAL A 80 8.53 22.01 2.19
C VAL A 80 7.88 23.35 1.86
N VAL A 81 6.57 23.44 2.01
CA VAL A 81 5.82 24.66 1.67
C VAL A 81 6.10 25.75 2.71
N GLY A 82 6.28 27.00 2.27
CA GLY A 82 6.57 28.16 3.12
C GLY A 82 8.05 28.54 3.25
N ASP A 83 8.30 29.59 4.03
CA ASP A 83 9.64 30.11 4.36
C ASP A 83 10.22 29.38 5.59
N VAL A 84 10.54 28.09 5.42
CA VAL A 84 11.08 27.21 6.47
C VAL A 84 12.62 27.28 6.46
N PRO A 85 13.29 27.79 7.50
CA PRO A 85 14.75 27.90 7.51
C PRO A 85 15.46 26.58 7.79
N GLU A 86 14.85 25.70 8.61
CA GLU A 86 15.43 24.43 9.06
C GLU A 86 14.33 23.39 9.26
N VAL A 87 14.65 22.11 9.09
CA VAL A 87 13.76 20.97 9.37
C VAL A 87 14.47 19.90 10.19
N VAL A 88 13.70 19.15 10.99
CA VAL A 88 14.19 17.99 11.75
C VAL A 88 13.86 16.72 10.99
N PHE A 89 14.90 15.93 10.70
CA PHE A 89 14.78 14.63 10.07
C PHE A 89 15.25 13.52 11.02
N ARG A 90 14.37 12.57 11.34
CA ARG A 90 14.66 11.39 12.14
C ARG A 90 15.05 10.23 11.23
N ARG A 91 16.34 10.11 10.91
CA ARG A 91 16.87 9.01 10.09
C ARG A 91 16.84 7.71 10.87
N ASN A 92 16.31 6.65 10.28
CA ASN A 92 16.29 5.32 10.87
C ASN A 92 17.71 4.80 11.03
N VAL A 93 18.02 4.33 12.24
CA VAL A 93 19.26 3.66 12.61
C VAL A 93 18.85 2.55 13.60
N PRO A 94 18.34 1.41 13.12
CA PRO A 94 17.79 0.35 13.98
C PRO A 94 18.82 -0.26 14.95
N SER A 95 20.11 -0.05 14.67
CA SER A 95 21.23 -0.39 15.54
C SER A 95 21.43 0.57 16.74
N SER A 96 20.76 1.74 16.76
CA SER A 96 20.82 2.73 17.84
C SER A 96 19.84 2.41 18.98
N ALA A 97 20.10 2.94 20.18
CA ALA A 97 19.24 2.72 21.36
C ALA A 97 17.82 3.28 21.20
N THR A 98 17.63 4.27 20.32
CA THR A 98 16.34 4.90 20.00
C THR A 98 15.76 4.43 18.66
N GLY A 99 16.48 3.58 17.92
CA GLY A 99 16.13 3.14 16.55
C GLY A 99 16.30 4.21 15.47
N HIS A 100 16.74 5.42 15.82
CA HIS A 100 16.92 6.55 14.90
C HIS A 100 18.01 7.51 15.40
N VAL A 101 18.35 8.49 14.57
CA VAL A 101 19.08 9.70 14.95
C VAL A 101 18.34 10.94 14.44
N GLU A 102 18.38 12.02 15.21
CA GLU A 102 17.85 13.33 14.79
C GLU A 102 18.92 14.13 14.04
N GLU A 103 18.54 14.67 12.89
CA GLU A 103 19.39 15.47 12.00
C GLU A 103 18.67 16.79 11.73
N LEU A 104 19.36 17.93 11.92
CA LEU A 104 18.84 19.26 11.60
C LEU A 104 19.36 19.65 10.22
N TRP A 105 18.47 19.83 9.25
CA TRP A 105 18.82 20.22 7.89
C TRP A 105 18.49 21.70 7.68
N SER A 106 19.50 22.53 7.42
CA SER A 106 19.29 23.92 7.04
C SER A 106 18.89 24.04 5.57
N ARG A 107 18.05 25.02 5.25
CA ARG A 107 17.56 25.26 3.89
C ARG A 107 18.70 25.59 2.92
N LEU A 108 18.71 24.90 1.78
CA LEU A 108 19.65 25.15 0.68
C LEU A 108 19.21 26.37 -0.15
N THR A 109 17.95 26.42 -0.56
CA THR A 109 17.39 27.50 -1.40
C THR A 109 15.86 27.55 -1.33
N THR A 110 15.23 28.46 -2.06
CA THR A 110 13.78 28.55 -2.23
C THR A 110 13.37 28.59 -3.70
N ARG A 111 12.16 28.12 -3.99
CA ARG A 111 11.44 28.37 -5.25
C ARG A 111 10.07 29.00 -4.95
N SER A 112 9.35 29.45 -5.98
CA SER A 112 7.99 30.00 -5.85
C SER A 112 7.00 29.21 -6.70
N VAL A 113 5.84 28.90 -6.14
CA VAL A 113 4.71 28.17 -6.75
C VAL A 113 3.44 28.94 -6.43
N ALA A 114 2.67 29.36 -7.44
CA ALA A 114 1.51 30.26 -7.28
C ALA A 114 1.72 31.47 -6.34
N GLY A 115 2.95 31.99 -6.25
CA GLY A 115 3.31 33.10 -5.35
C GLY A 115 3.61 32.71 -3.90
N ARG A 116 3.50 31.42 -3.54
CA ARG A 116 3.94 30.86 -2.25
C ARG A 116 5.38 30.36 -2.36
N LEU A 117 6.16 30.54 -1.30
CA LEU A 117 7.52 30.00 -1.24
C LEU A 117 7.48 28.48 -1.01
N VAL A 118 8.47 27.78 -1.56
CA VAL A 118 8.80 26.39 -1.23
C VAL A 118 10.27 26.37 -0.85
N SER A 119 10.55 25.92 0.37
CA SER A 119 11.89 25.74 0.91
C SER A 119 12.45 24.40 0.47
N ILE A 120 13.67 24.41 -0.06
CA ILE A 120 14.36 23.23 -0.59
C ILE A 120 15.53 22.88 0.33
N PHE A 121 15.59 21.63 0.76
CA PHE A 121 16.64 21.07 1.60
C PHE A 121 17.36 19.96 0.83
N GLU A 122 18.66 19.80 1.06
CA GLU A 122 19.44 18.71 0.47
C GLU A 122 20.32 18.06 1.53
N GLN A 123 20.35 16.73 1.54
CA GLN A 123 21.28 15.95 2.34
C GLN A 123 21.89 14.84 1.48
N THR A 124 23.18 14.59 1.66
CA THR A 124 23.87 13.46 1.02
C THR A 124 24.35 12.48 2.08
N TYR A 125 24.13 11.19 1.82
CA TYR A 125 24.55 10.08 2.65
C TYR A 125 25.50 9.14 1.89
N PRO A 126 26.44 8.46 2.57
CA PRO A 126 27.17 7.35 1.97
C PRO A 126 26.25 6.13 1.81
N GLY A 127 26.43 5.33 0.76
CA GLY A 127 25.65 4.10 0.52
C GLY A 127 25.77 3.05 1.63
N THR A 128 26.73 3.21 2.55
CA THR A 128 26.84 2.43 3.78
C THR A 128 25.62 2.52 4.70
N ILE A 129 24.79 3.57 4.60
CA ILE A 129 23.54 3.65 5.38
C ILE A 129 22.57 2.49 5.06
N LEU A 130 22.66 1.88 3.88
CA LEU A 130 21.82 0.73 3.53
C LEU A 130 22.06 -0.47 4.47
N SER A 131 23.22 -0.58 5.10
CA SER A 131 23.48 -1.64 6.10
C SER A 131 22.59 -1.51 7.35
N ASP A 132 22.16 -0.30 7.72
CA ASP A 132 21.18 -0.10 8.80
C ASP A 132 19.72 -0.27 8.32
N LEU A 133 19.44 -0.05 7.02
CA LEU A 133 18.08 0.02 6.48
C LEU A 133 17.56 -1.30 5.88
N LEU A 134 18.43 -2.12 5.30
CA LEU A 134 18.01 -3.38 4.66
C LEU A 134 17.65 -4.51 5.66
N VAL A 135 17.65 -4.19 6.97
CA VAL A 135 16.98 -4.96 8.01
C VAL A 135 15.46 -4.90 7.90
N TYR A 136 14.91 -3.88 7.21
CA TYR A 136 13.52 -3.84 6.81
C TYR A 136 13.29 -4.73 5.59
N PRO A 137 12.16 -5.48 5.52
CA PRO A 137 11.83 -6.29 4.35
C PRO A 137 11.81 -5.47 3.06
N HIS A 138 12.45 -6.01 2.02
CA HIS A 138 12.44 -5.45 0.68
C HIS A 138 12.42 -6.54 -0.39
N GLY A 139 12.17 -6.18 -1.65
CA GLY A 139 12.20 -7.09 -2.80
C GLY A 139 11.06 -6.83 -3.79
N HIS A 140 10.50 -7.87 -4.39
CA HIS A 140 9.47 -7.77 -5.44
C HIS A 140 8.06 -7.39 -4.94
N ASP A 141 7.89 -7.24 -3.64
CA ASP A 141 6.63 -6.88 -2.97
C ASP A 141 6.78 -5.56 -2.17
N PHE A 142 7.97 -5.37 -1.57
CA PHE A 142 8.39 -4.12 -0.95
C PHE A 142 9.61 -3.54 -1.70
N PRO A 143 9.42 -2.85 -2.85
CA PRO A 143 10.53 -2.28 -3.63
C PRO A 143 11.04 -0.95 -3.04
N GLN A 144 10.91 -0.77 -1.73
CA GLN A 144 11.36 0.41 -1.00
C GLN A 144 11.69 0.10 0.46
N VAL A 145 12.62 0.86 1.07
CA VAL A 145 12.92 0.81 2.51
C VAL A 145 12.82 2.20 3.14
N PRO A 146 12.39 2.33 4.41
CA PRO A 146 12.20 3.64 5.03
C PRO A 146 13.55 4.23 5.46
N LEU A 147 13.99 5.33 4.85
CA LEU A 147 15.17 6.09 5.27
C LEU A 147 15.00 6.68 6.67
N GLY A 148 13.80 7.20 6.95
CA GLY A 148 13.53 7.96 8.16
C GLY A 148 12.23 8.73 8.04
N ARG A 149 12.03 9.69 8.94
CA ARG A 149 10.83 10.52 8.99
C ARG A 149 11.19 12.01 9.08
N LEU A 150 10.57 12.81 8.23
CA LEU A 150 10.58 14.26 8.33
C LEU A 150 9.51 14.67 9.35
N ASP A 151 9.89 15.43 10.37
CA ASP A 151 8.93 15.99 11.32
C ASP A 151 8.19 17.15 10.67
N ASP A 152 6.86 17.20 10.80
CA ASP A 152 6.03 18.27 10.25
C ASP A 152 6.39 19.62 10.91
N PRO A 153 6.97 20.57 10.15
CA PRO A 153 7.29 21.90 10.67
C PRO A 153 6.03 22.71 11.08
N GLY A 154 4.84 22.32 10.60
CA GLY A 154 3.56 22.89 11.01
C GLY A 154 3.09 22.49 12.42
N GLY A 155 3.71 21.45 13.02
CA GLY A 155 3.43 21.03 14.39
C GLY A 155 2.13 20.22 14.57
N SER A 156 1.56 19.63 13.51
CA SER A 156 0.41 18.72 13.61
C SER A 156 0.71 17.44 14.41
N GLY A 157 1.99 17.07 14.53
CA GLY A 157 2.46 15.89 15.24
C GLY A 157 2.63 14.65 14.37
N GLU A 158 2.23 14.69 13.10
CA GLU A 158 2.42 13.60 12.15
C GLU A 158 3.69 13.78 11.31
N SER A 159 4.61 12.83 11.39
CA SER A 159 5.87 12.86 10.67
C SER A 159 5.81 12.05 9.37
N ALA A 160 6.19 12.66 8.25
CA ALA A 160 6.17 12.05 6.93
C ALA A 160 7.31 11.02 6.75
N THR A 161 7.03 9.82 6.27
CA THR A 161 8.08 8.81 6.03
C THR A 161 8.75 9.02 4.67
N VAL A 162 10.08 9.15 4.67
CA VAL A 162 10.90 9.19 3.45
C VAL A 162 11.35 7.76 3.13
N TRP A 163 11.10 7.31 1.90
CA TRP A 163 11.42 5.96 1.42
C TRP A 163 12.55 6.01 0.39
N LEU A 164 13.40 4.98 0.37
CA LEU A 164 14.37 4.73 -0.69
C LEU A 164 13.85 3.62 -1.60
N ARG A 165 13.69 3.88 -2.90
CA ARG A 165 13.37 2.90 -3.94
C ARG A 165 14.55 1.94 -4.11
N ILE A 166 14.30 0.65 -3.88
CA ILE A 166 15.29 -0.43 -4.03
C ILE A 166 14.82 -1.38 -5.15
N ALA A 167 15.71 -1.67 -6.10
CA ALA A 167 15.48 -2.62 -7.17
C ALA A 167 16.33 -3.88 -7.00
N SER A 168 15.72 -5.04 -7.30
CA SER A 168 16.46 -6.27 -7.58
C SER A 168 17.43 -6.05 -8.76
N THR A 169 18.62 -6.63 -8.66
CA THR A 169 19.59 -6.70 -9.76
C THR A 169 19.16 -7.66 -10.87
N GLY A 170 18.11 -8.46 -10.65
CA GLY A 170 17.52 -9.40 -11.61
C GLY A 170 16.35 -8.85 -12.44
N LEU A 171 16.00 -7.57 -12.34
CA LEU A 171 14.87 -7.01 -13.10
C LEU A 171 15.11 -7.09 -14.63
N PRO A 172 14.11 -7.53 -15.43
CA PRO A 172 14.28 -7.66 -16.88
C PRO A 172 14.31 -6.29 -17.57
N GLY A 173 15.25 -6.05 -18.49
CA GLY A 173 15.39 -4.78 -19.22
C GLY A 173 14.39 -4.61 -20.39
N SER A 174 13.62 -3.52 -20.41
CA SER A 174 12.41 -3.29 -21.23
C SER A 174 12.66 -2.59 -22.57
N THR A 175 11.82 -2.89 -23.56
CA THR A 175 11.75 -2.06 -24.77
C THR A 175 10.99 -0.77 -24.46
N VAL A 176 11.66 0.37 -24.59
CA VAL A 176 11.07 1.70 -24.46
C VAL A 176 10.96 2.37 -25.83
N ARG A 177 9.85 3.07 -26.08
CA ARG A 177 9.63 3.90 -27.27
C ARG A 177 9.30 5.33 -26.86
N LEU A 178 9.91 6.29 -27.55
CA LEU A 178 9.55 7.71 -27.45
C LEU A 178 8.34 8.01 -28.34
N ILE A 179 7.52 8.98 -27.93
CA ILE A 179 6.54 9.64 -28.79
C ILE A 179 7.07 11.05 -29.07
N THR A 180 7.48 11.28 -30.32
CA THR A 180 8.00 12.58 -30.78
C THR A 180 6.84 13.38 -31.39
N PRO A 181 6.65 14.66 -31.00
CA PRO A 181 5.62 15.52 -31.61
C PRO A 181 5.76 15.61 -33.13
N SER A 182 4.64 15.51 -33.85
CA SER A 182 4.60 15.62 -35.32
C SER A 182 5.05 16.98 -35.86
N GLU A 183 4.87 18.05 -35.07
CA GLU A 183 5.32 19.41 -35.38
C GLU A 183 6.82 19.64 -35.13
N GLY A 184 7.52 18.63 -34.57
CA GLY A 184 8.90 18.72 -34.13
C GLY A 184 9.03 19.27 -32.70
N GLY A 185 10.07 18.83 -31.99
CA GLY A 185 10.32 19.20 -30.60
C GLY A 185 10.95 18.05 -29.80
N PRO A 186 11.34 18.28 -28.54
CA PRO A 186 11.76 17.19 -27.65
C PRO A 186 10.58 16.26 -27.36
N ALA A 187 10.86 14.95 -27.26
CA ALA A 187 9.86 14.00 -26.77
C ALA A 187 9.54 14.30 -25.30
N THR A 188 8.25 14.40 -24.98
CA THR A 188 7.72 14.59 -23.61
C THR A 188 6.99 13.35 -23.11
N VAL A 189 6.94 12.29 -23.91
CA VAL A 189 6.25 11.03 -23.61
C VAL A 189 7.10 9.86 -24.07
N GLN A 190 7.20 8.84 -23.22
CA GLN A 190 7.75 7.53 -23.58
C GLN A 190 6.94 6.40 -22.96
N TYR A 191 7.01 5.20 -23.55
CA TYR A 191 6.25 4.05 -23.07
C TYR A 191 6.99 2.73 -23.27
N ALA A 192 6.69 1.79 -22.40
CA ALA A 192 7.05 0.38 -22.50
C ALA A 192 5.76 -0.46 -22.69
N SER A 193 5.81 -1.79 -22.48
CA SER A 193 4.63 -2.65 -22.67
C SER A 193 3.50 -2.42 -21.65
N HIS A 194 3.81 -1.98 -20.44
CA HIS A 194 2.89 -1.83 -19.29
C HIS A 194 2.96 -0.49 -18.56
N ALA A 195 3.97 0.35 -18.84
CA ALA A 195 4.13 1.66 -18.21
C ALA A 195 4.32 2.78 -19.24
N VAL A 196 3.75 3.95 -18.95
CA VAL A 196 3.95 5.21 -19.66
C VAL A 196 4.69 6.18 -18.74
N ASN A 197 5.60 6.98 -19.28
CA ASN A 197 6.13 8.15 -18.62
C ASN A 197 5.69 9.41 -19.38
N LEU A 198 5.10 10.36 -18.64
CA LEU A 198 4.71 11.69 -19.12
C LEU A 198 5.56 12.75 -18.42
N VAL A 199 6.18 13.62 -19.21
CA VAL A 199 6.84 14.83 -18.73
C VAL A 199 5.79 15.91 -18.51
N LEU A 200 5.45 16.16 -17.25
CA LEU A 200 4.50 17.20 -16.83
C LEU A 200 5.03 17.84 -15.52
N PRO A 201 5.95 18.81 -15.64
CA PRO A 201 6.48 19.54 -14.48
C PRO A 201 5.36 20.22 -13.69
N GLY A 202 5.50 20.25 -12.36
CA GLY A 202 4.51 20.84 -11.46
C GLY A 202 3.28 19.97 -11.16
N PHE A 203 3.28 18.68 -11.52
CA PHE A 203 2.17 17.76 -11.21
C PHE A 203 1.82 17.69 -9.72
N ASP A 204 2.84 17.71 -8.86
CA ASP A 204 2.75 17.72 -7.39
C ASP A 204 2.57 19.15 -6.81
N ASP A 205 2.97 20.17 -7.56
CA ASP A 205 2.87 21.59 -7.13
C ASP A 205 1.43 22.08 -7.03
N ALA A 206 0.49 21.49 -7.79
CA ALA A 206 -0.94 21.78 -7.72
C ALA A 206 -1.52 21.66 -6.29
N ARG A 207 -0.84 20.92 -5.40
CA ARG A 207 -1.18 20.71 -3.98
C ARG A 207 -1.00 21.98 -3.14
N ILE A 208 -0.22 22.94 -3.64
CA ILE A 208 -0.01 24.27 -3.07
C ILE A 208 -1.11 25.24 -3.54
N GLU A 209 -1.64 25.03 -4.75
CA GLU A 209 -2.46 26.02 -5.47
C GLU A 209 -3.96 25.89 -5.22
N SER A 210 -4.47 24.68 -4.98
CA SER A 210 -5.91 24.39 -5.00
C SER A 210 -6.40 23.56 -3.82
N ALA A 211 -7.62 23.86 -3.36
CA ALA A 211 -8.40 22.94 -2.53
C ALA A 211 -9.17 21.98 -3.47
N GLY A 212 -8.85 20.69 -3.40
CA GLY A 212 -9.19 19.65 -4.38
C GLY A 212 -8.33 18.41 -4.10
N ASP A 213 -8.23 17.43 -5.00
CA ASP A 213 -7.46 16.19 -4.76
C ASP A 213 -5.93 16.38 -4.82
N GLY A 214 -5.44 17.62 -4.70
CA GLY A 214 -4.05 17.98 -4.65
C GLY A 214 -3.33 17.99 -6.01
N TYR A 215 -3.34 16.89 -6.76
CA TYR A 215 -2.47 16.72 -7.93
C TYR A 215 -3.09 17.27 -9.24
N ALA A 216 -2.25 17.55 -10.24
CA ALA A 216 -2.68 17.97 -11.59
C ALA A 216 -3.27 16.82 -12.44
N LEU A 217 -4.20 16.05 -11.87
CA LEU A 217 -4.75 14.80 -12.42
C LEU A 217 -5.46 15.00 -13.77
N GLU A 218 -6.24 16.07 -13.90
CA GLU A 218 -7.00 16.38 -15.11
C GLU A 218 -6.06 16.68 -16.29
N ALA A 219 -5.03 17.50 -16.06
CA ALA A 219 -3.99 17.81 -17.05
C ALA A 219 -3.18 16.55 -17.44
N ALA A 220 -2.82 15.71 -16.46
CA ALA A 220 -2.09 14.47 -16.72
C ALA A 220 -2.94 13.45 -17.51
N ALA A 221 -4.24 13.34 -17.24
CA ALA A 221 -5.16 12.49 -17.99
C ALA A 221 -5.38 12.99 -19.43
N GLN A 222 -5.57 14.30 -19.63
CA GLN A 222 -5.67 14.90 -20.96
C GLN A 222 -4.38 14.68 -21.77
N ALA A 223 -3.22 14.87 -21.14
CA ALA A 223 -1.91 14.61 -21.76
C ALA A 223 -1.71 13.13 -22.12
N PHE A 224 -2.16 12.20 -21.27
CA PHE A 224 -2.19 10.77 -21.57
C PHE A 224 -3.08 10.48 -22.78
N TYR A 225 -4.35 10.89 -22.74
CA TYR A 225 -5.30 10.52 -23.78
C TYR A 225 -4.97 11.11 -25.15
N ARG A 226 -4.19 12.20 -25.24
CA ARG A 226 -3.66 12.72 -26.52
C ARG A 226 -2.98 11.64 -27.36
N ASP A 227 -2.18 10.80 -26.72
CA ASP A 227 -1.26 9.86 -27.40
C ASP A 227 -1.66 8.37 -27.20
N PHE A 228 -2.49 8.06 -26.20
CA PHE A 228 -2.94 6.71 -25.86
C PHE A 228 -4.44 6.46 -26.09
N ALA A 229 -4.82 5.18 -26.19
CA ALA A 229 -6.19 4.78 -26.53
C ALA A 229 -7.20 5.05 -25.40
N ASP A 230 -8.41 5.50 -25.74
CA ASP A 230 -9.52 5.65 -24.79
C ASP A 230 -10.20 4.29 -24.49
N LYS A 231 -9.51 3.45 -23.70
CA LYS A 231 -9.95 2.10 -23.32
C LYS A 231 -9.79 1.77 -21.84
N TYR A 232 -9.14 2.63 -21.07
CA TYR A 232 -8.80 2.38 -19.67
C TYR A 232 -9.94 2.82 -18.74
N GLN A 233 -10.33 1.95 -17.82
CA GLN A 233 -11.26 2.26 -16.75
C GLN A 233 -10.55 3.02 -15.62
N SER A 234 -9.22 2.90 -15.51
CA SER A 234 -8.44 3.75 -14.60
C SER A 234 -7.07 4.19 -15.13
N LEU A 235 -6.60 5.32 -14.63
CA LEU A 235 -5.20 5.76 -14.74
C LEU A 235 -4.59 5.76 -13.34
N ALA A 236 -3.50 5.02 -13.15
CA ALA A 236 -2.71 5.02 -11.92
C ALA A 236 -1.49 5.93 -12.12
N PHE A 237 -1.58 7.15 -11.58
CA PHE A 237 -0.49 8.11 -11.65
C PHE A 237 0.56 7.80 -10.58
N VAL A 238 1.82 7.79 -11.00
CA VAL A 238 2.98 7.52 -10.13
C VAL A 238 3.86 8.78 -10.14
N PRO A 239 3.84 9.60 -9.09
CA PRO A 239 4.73 10.75 -8.98
C PRO A 239 6.19 10.30 -8.97
N HIS A 240 7.03 10.83 -9.88
CA HIS A 240 8.46 10.53 -9.84
C HIS A 240 9.15 11.20 -8.64
N ARG A 241 8.77 12.46 -8.35
CA ARG A 241 9.03 13.11 -7.06
C ARG A 241 7.99 12.60 -6.07
N MET A 242 8.46 11.95 -5.02
CA MET A 242 7.63 11.19 -4.08
C MET A 242 6.93 12.14 -3.09
N PRO A 243 5.60 12.09 -2.93
CA PRO A 243 4.89 12.97 -1.99
C PRO A 243 5.19 12.64 -0.52
N LEU A 244 4.99 13.64 0.36
CA LEU A 244 5.21 13.54 1.82
C LEU A 244 3.99 13.87 2.70
N ALA A 245 2.80 14.07 2.13
CA ALA A 245 1.60 14.35 2.94
C ALA A 245 0.97 13.08 3.55
N PRO A 246 0.12 13.24 4.58
CA PRO A 246 -0.67 12.15 5.17
C PRO A 246 -1.58 11.38 4.18
N PHE A 247 -1.84 11.92 2.98
CA PHE A 247 -2.62 11.27 1.92
C PHE A 247 -1.77 11.06 0.66
N ASP A 248 -0.72 10.23 0.78
CA ASP A 248 0.20 9.94 -0.33
C ASP A 248 -0.42 9.04 -1.43
N THR A 249 -1.44 8.25 -1.07
CA THR A 249 -2.02 7.20 -1.91
C THR A 249 -3.55 7.24 -1.84
N PHE A 250 -4.24 7.36 -2.98
CA PHE A 250 -5.71 7.43 -3.02
C PHE A 250 -6.32 6.99 -4.37
N ASN A 251 -7.64 6.80 -4.38
CA ASN A 251 -8.48 6.64 -5.56
C ASN A 251 -9.56 7.74 -5.60
N ARG A 252 -9.65 8.48 -6.72
CA ARG A 252 -10.77 9.37 -7.05
C ARG A 252 -11.63 8.70 -8.10
N THR A 253 -12.92 8.53 -7.80
CA THR A 253 -13.93 8.20 -8.81
C THR A 253 -14.13 9.39 -9.77
N VAL A 254 -13.94 9.13 -11.06
CA VAL A 254 -14.23 10.05 -12.17
C VAL A 254 -15.62 9.80 -12.73
N TRP A 255 -16.03 8.53 -12.85
CA TRP A 255 -17.37 8.16 -13.32
C TRP A 255 -17.86 6.89 -12.63
N SER A 256 -19.10 6.94 -12.14
CA SER A 256 -19.81 5.78 -11.62
C SER A 256 -21.29 5.82 -11.99
N ASP A 257 -21.75 4.71 -12.55
CA ASP A 257 -23.14 4.35 -12.88
C ASP A 257 -23.61 3.14 -12.03
N LEU A 258 -22.89 2.84 -10.94
CA LEU A 258 -23.19 1.73 -10.04
C LEU A 258 -24.21 2.14 -8.97
N GLU A 259 -25.30 1.37 -8.88
CA GLU A 259 -26.37 1.60 -7.90
C GLU A 259 -26.21 0.67 -6.68
N GLY A 260 -26.77 1.03 -5.53
CA GLY A 260 -26.82 0.15 -4.34
C GLY A 260 -25.49 -0.10 -3.62
N ILE A 261 -24.38 0.50 -4.06
CA ILE A 261 -23.04 0.31 -3.46
C ILE A 261 -22.67 1.30 -2.34
N GLY A 262 -23.55 2.24 -2.01
CA GLY A 262 -23.34 3.28 -0.97
C GLY A 262 -22.54 4.50 -1.43
N MET A 263 -21.97 4.49 -2.63
CA MET A 263 -21.30 5.66 -3.24
C MET A 263 -22.30 6.58 -3.97
N PRO A 264 -22.00 7.88 -4.09
CA PRO A 264 -22.73 8.77 -4.99
C PRO A 264 -22.37 8.49 -6.46
N PHE A 265 -23.30 8.76 -7.37
CA PHE A 265 -23.00 8.87 -8.80
C PHE A 265 -22.07 10.07 -9.06
N ALA A 266 -21.17 9.92 -10.04
CA ALA A 266 -20.25 10.95 -10.49
C ALA A 266 -20.08 10.84 -12.01
N ASP A 267 -19.81 11.95 -12.71
CA ASP A 267 -19.40 11.95 -14.12
C ASP A 267 -18.57 13.21 -14.44
N ASP A 268 -17.28 13.16 -14.07
CA ASP A 268 -16.29 14.21 -14.32
C ASP A 268 -15.50 13.96 -15.62
N ARG A 269 -15.86 12.95 -16.44
CA ARG A 269 -15.05 12.49 -17.60
C ARG A 269 -14.67 13.59 -18.58
N ALA A 270 -15.54 14.58 -18.76
CA ALA A 270 -15.28 15.74 -19.62
C ALA A 270 -14.03 16.55 -19.19
N ALA A 271 -13.71 16.59 -17.90
CA ALA A 271 -12.51 17.25 -17.37
C ALA A 271 -11.23 16.41 -17.60
N PHE A 272 -11.34 15.08 -17.61
CA PHE A 272 -10.20 14.17 -17.75
C PHE A 272 -9.91 13.77 -19.21
N GLY A 273 -10.87 13.97 -20.14
CA GLY A 273 -10.70 13.73 -21.57
C GLY A 273 -10.85 12.28 -22.05
N GLY A 274 -11.15 11.33 -21.15
CA GLY A 274 -11.39 9.92 -21.48
C GLY A 274 -12.85 9.51 -21.26
N THR A 275 -13.49 8.86 -22.23
CA THR A 275 -14.88 8.42 -22.16
C THR A 275 -15.06 7.09 -21.43
N ALA A 276 -14.02 6.24 -21.44
CA ALA A 276 -14.00 4.97 -20.72
C ALA A 276 -13.58 5.11 -19.23
N LEU A 277 -13.00 6.25 -18.85
CA LEU A 277 -12.40 6.49 -17.54
C LEU A 277 -13.44 6.50 -16.42
N ARG A 278 -13.17 5.71 -15.37
CA ARG A 278 -14.02 5.56 -14.18
C ARG A 278 -13.34 5.99 -12.89
N ALA A 279 -12.02 5.86 -12.79
CA ALA A 279 -11.25 6.31 -11.63
C ALA A 279 -9.85 6.78 -12.02
N VAL A 280 -9.27 7.68 -11.22
CA VAL A 280 -7.83 7.94 -11.22
C VAL A 280 -7.26 7.61 -9.84
N GLN A 281 -6.04 7.07 -9.81
CA GLN A 281 -5.33 6.78 -8.57
C GLN A 281 -4.03 7.57 -8.54
N VAL A 282 -3.55 7.89 -7.34
CA VAL A 282 -2.15 8.24 -7.11
C VAL A 282 -1.54 7.10 -6.29
N LEU A 283 -0.48 6.50 -6.84
CA LEU A 283 0.28 5.42 -6.22
C LEU A 283 1.76 5.83 -6.20
N PRO A 284 2.34 6.25 -5.06
CA PRO A 284 3.77 6.52 -4.98
C PRO A 284 4.59 5.29 -5.34
N ALA A 285 5.77 5.50 -5.93
CA ALA A 285 6.48 4.51 -6.73
C ALA A 285 6.76 3.13 -6.08
N GLY A 286 6.89 3.04 -4.76
CA GLY A 286 7.05 1.75 -4.08
C GLY A 286 5.72 1.03 -3.81
N PHE A 287 4.62 1.77 -3.63
CA PHE A 287 3.29 1.20 -3.40
C PHE A 287 2.66 0.59 -4.67
N LEU A 288 3.16 0.92 -5.86
CA LEU A 288 2.83 0.22 -7.10
C LEU A 288 3.21 -1.29 -7.04
N GLY A 289 4.27 -1.64 -6.29
CA GLY A 289 4.70 -3.02 -6.11
C GLY A 289 4.00 -3.76 -4.96
N HIS A 290 3.33 -3.02 -4.06
CA HIS A 290 2.75 -3.53 -2.82
C HIS A 290 1.28 -3.93 -3.02
N GLN A 291 1.00 -5.24 -3.07
CA GLN A 291 -0.33 -5.73 -3.44
C GLN A 291 -1.43 -5.27 -2.50
N ALA A 292 -1.18 -5.20 -1.19
CA ALA A 292 -2.18 -4.73 -0.22
C ALA A 292 -2.67 -3.32 -0.56
N THR A 293 -1.76 -2.40 -0.89
CA THR A 293 -2.10 -1.03 -1.30
C THR A 293 -2.80 -1.01 -2.65
N LEU A 294 -2.29 -1.74 -3.65
CA LEU A 294 -2.89 -1.76 -4.98
C LEU A 294 -4.34 -2.30 -4.97
N LEU A 295 -4.58 -3.40 -4.26
CA LEU A 295 -5.92 -3.99 -4.13
C LEU A 295 -6.87 -3.07 -3.35
N HIS A 296 -6.39 -2.43 -2.27
CA HIS A 296 -7.17 -1.47 -1.50
C HIS A 296 -7.60 -0.29 -2.38
N GLN A 297 -6.65 0.34 -3.08
CA GLN A 297 -6.93 1.50 -3.92
C GLN A 297 -7.80 1.17 -5.12
N LEU A 298 -7.63 0.00 -5.73
CA LEU A 298 -8.50 -0.45 -6.81
C LEU A 298 -9.94 -0.73 -6.31
N ALA A 299 -10.10 -1.32 -5.13
CA ALA A 299 -11.41 -1.67 -4.57
C ALA A 299 -12.32 -0.46 -4.30
N HIS A 300 -11.76 0.72 -3.99
CA HIS A 300 -12.53 1.96 -3.77
C HIS A 300 -13.55 2.27 -4.89
N HIS A 301 -13.29 1.88 -6.15
CA HIS A 301 -14.25 2.12 -7.24
C HIS A 301 -15.63 1.46 -7.01
N TRP A 302 -15.66 0.28 -6.37
CA TRP A 302 -16.90 -0.47 -6.14
C TRP A 302 -17.54 -0.20 -4.77
N GLY A 303 -16.97 0.68 -3.97
CA GLY A 303 -17.61 1.11 -2.73
C GLY A 303 -16.71 1.02 -1.52
N ASP A 304 -16.69 2.13 -0.81
CA ASP A 304 -16.10 2.34 0.50
C ASP A 304 -17.08 3.10 1.39
N ARG A 305 -18.42 3.11 1.13
CA ARG A 305 -19.32 4.09 1.78
C ARG A 305 -20.61 3.63 2.48
N MET A 306 -20.69 2.39 2.94
CA MET A 306 -21.84 1.94 3.73
C MET A 306 -21.59 2.07 5.23
N ASN A 307 -22.29 2.95 5.94
CA ASN A 307 -22.18 3.02 7.41
C ASN A 307 -22.87 1.82 8.07
N LEU A 308 -22.16 0.69 8.14
CA LEU A 308 -22.62 -0.57 8.70
C LEU A 308 -22.88 -0.48 10.22
N GLY A 309 -22.20 0.41 10.95
CA GLY A 309 -22.44 0.65 12.38
C GLY A 309 -23.82 1.25 12.64
N THR A 310 -24.23 2.22 11.82
CA THR A 310 -25.58 2.79 11.83
C THR A 310 -26.65 1.73 11.54
N ILE A 311 -26.42 0.83 10.57
CA ILE A 311 -27.33 -0.28 10.29
C ILE A 311 -27.38 -1.28 11.46
N ALA A 312 -26.25 -1.48 12.14
CA ALA A 312 -26.15 -2.29 13.35
C ALA A 312 -26.70 -1.60 14.61
N GLY A 313 -27.08 -0.31 14.58
CA GLY A 313 -27.44 0.44 15.78
C GLY A 313 -26.29 0.59 16.79
N ILE A 314 -25.04 0.43 16.36
CA ILE A 314 -23.83 0.49 17.19
C ILE A 314 -23.09 1.79 16.86
N ALA A 315 -22.74 2.55 17.91
CA ALA A 315 -21.88 3.71 17.76
C ALA A 315 -20.46 3.25 17.35
N PRO A 316 -19.91 3.74 16.24
CA PRO A 316 -18.53 3.45 15.88
C PRO A 316 -17.58 4.06 16.91
N ALA A 317 -16.42 3.43 17.09
CA ALA A 317 -15.26 4.01 17.75
C ALA A 317 -14.09 4.01 16.76
N GLY A 318 -13.12 4.89 16.99
CA GLY A 318 -12.01 5.13 16.08
C GLY A 318 -11.96 6.58 15.59
N ASP A 319 -10.98 6.90 14.75
CA ASP A 319 -11.35 7.77 13.64
C ASP A 319 -12.44 7.04 12.87
N ASP A 320 -13.51 7.76 12.58
CA ASP A 320 -14.56 7.28 11.69
C ASP A 320 -13.87 6.72 10.45
N PRO A 321 -14.11 5.47 10.04
CA PRO A 321 -14.23 5.31 8.61
C PRO A 321 -15.38 6.25 8.26
N ASP A 322 -15.08 7.44 7.71
CA ASP A 322 -16.08 8.31 7.07
C ASP A 322 -16.58 7.52 5.84
N ARG A 323 -17.43 6.58 6.21
CA ARG A 323 -18.04 5.43 5.58
C ARG A 323 -17.15 4.25 5.13
N HIS A 324 -15.80 4.32 5.18
CA HIS A 324 -14.86 3.26 4.74
C HIS A 324 -15.21 1.85 5.24
N THR A 325 -15.77 1.04 4.35
CA THR A 325 -16.22 -0.33 4.64
C THR A 325 -15.13 -1.37 4.38
N PRO A 326 -15.30 -2.61 4.88
CA PRO A 326 -14.37 -3.68 4.58
C PRO A 326 -14.23 -3.96 3.07
N LEU A 327 -13.07 -3.58 2.51
CA LEU A 327 -12.70 -3.85 1.12
C LEU A 327 -12.09 -5.26 1.01
N LEU A 328 -11.15 -5.59 1.91
CA LEU A 328 -10.34 -6.81 1.91
C LEU A 328 -10.76 -7.74 3.04
N TYR A 329 -10.58 -9.05 2.84
CA TYR A 329 -10.91 -10.11 3.79
C TYR A 329 -9.72 -11.06 3.94
N PRO A 330 -9.34 -11.39 5.18
CA PRO A 330 -10.20 -11.28 6.35
C PRO A 330 -10.00 -10.04 7.23
N GLY A 331 -8.93 -9.28 7.01
CA GLY A 331 -8.65 -8.06 7.75
C GLY A 331 -9.42 -6.84 7.25
N ALA A 332 -10.71 -7.00 7.17
CA ALA A 332 -11.67 -5.95 7.44
C ALA A 332 -12.95 -6.66 7.87
N THR A 333 -13.04 -6.90 9.18
CA THR A 333 -14.21 -7.49 9.81
C THR A 333 -14.55 -6.59 11.01
N LEU A 334 -15.84 -6.23 11.11
CA LEU A 334 -16.49 -5.65 12.31
C LEU A 334 -16.25 -4.14 12.51
N VAL A 335 -17.34 -3.36 12.59
CA VAL A 335 -17.29 -1.88 12.46
C VAL A 335 -16.82 -1.18 13.73
N GLY A 336 -15.57 -0.74 13.77
CA GLY A 336 -15.07 0.20 14.78
C GLY A 336 -13.65 -0.08 15.31
N GLY A 337 -12.89 -0.90 14.60
CA GLY A 337 -11.50 -0.54 14.33
C GLY A 337 -10.90 -1.33 13.18
N VAL A 338 -9.81 -0.81 12.65
CA VAL A 338 -9.15 -1.36 11.47
C VAL A 338 -8.25 -2.51 11.90
N LEU A 339 -8.78 -3.74 11.84
CA LEU A 339 -7.93 -4.91 11.72
C LEU A 339 -7.20 -4.84 10.37
N ASP A 340 -5.89 -5.01 10.40
CA ASP A 340 -5.07 -5.15 9.20
C ASP A 340 -5.48 -6.40 8.40
N GLY A 341 -5.37 -6.36 7.07
CA GLY A 341 -5.64 -7.46 6.13
C GLY A 341 -4.99 -8.79 6.54
N THR A 342 -3.87 -8.69 7.26
CA THR A 342 -3.08 -9.79 7.82
C THR A 342 -3.67 -10.44 9.08
N ARG A 343 -4.88 -10.07 9.53
CA ARG A 343 -5.61 -10.68 10.68
C ARG A 343 -7.05 -11.01 10.34
N GLN A 344 -7.63 -11.95 11.08
CA GLN A 344 -9.06 -12.26 11.04
C GLN A 344 -9.64 -12.36 12.44
N VAL A 345 -10.96 -12.19 12.58
CA VAL A 345 -11.68 -12.68 13.76
C VAL A 345 -12.22 -14.06 13.45
N GLU A 346 -11.72 -15.06 14.19
CA GLU A 346 -12.18 -16.44 14.09
C GLU A 346 -13.15 -16.76 15.22
N ARG A 347 -14.15 -17.61 14.93
CA ARG A 347 -15.09 -18.14 15.92
C ARG A 347 -14.57 -19.48 16.42
N VAL A 348 -14.13 -19.51 17.67
CA VAL A 348 -13.70 -20.72 18.36
C VAL A 348 -14.83 -21.24 19.23
N VAL A 349 -15.14 -22.53 19.14
CA VAL A 349 -16.09 -23.19 20.05
C VAL A 349 -15.29 -24.05 21.02
N THR A 350 -15.30 -23.70 22.30
CA THR A 350 -14.59 -24.50 23.32
C THR A 350 -15.35 -25.80 23.62
N GLY A 351 -14.67 -26.79 24.21
CA GLY A 351 -15.23 -28.14 24.41
C GLY A 351 -16.44 -28.24 25.36
N ASP A 352 -16.77 -27.13 26.04
CA ASP A 352 -17.98 -26.90 26.84
C ASP A 352 -19.15 -26.28 26.04
N GLY A 353 -18.95 -26.03 24.74
CA GLY A 353 -19.94 -25.43 23.84
C GLY A 353 -20.00 -23.90 23.87
N VAL A 354 -19.09 -23.23 24.59
CA VAL A 354 -19.05 -21.75 24.64
C VAL A 354 -18.42 -21.21 23.36
N GLU A 355 -19.13 -20.32 22.67
CA GLU A 355 -18.56 -19.54 21.55
C GLU A 355 -17.63 -18.44 22.10
N ARG A 356 -16.42 -18.37 21.56
CA ARG A 356 -15.48 -17.26 21.75
C ARG A 356 -15.04 -16.75 20.39
N PHE A 357 -14.58 -15.50 20.37
CA PHE A 357 -13.99 -14.89 19.19
C PHE A 357 -12.57 -14.48 19.53
N GLU A 358 -11.63 -14.75 18.64
CA GLU A 358 -10.23 -14.38 18.82
C GLU A 358 -9.59 -13.93 17.50
N ILE A 359 -8.52 -13.17 17.63
CA ILE A 359 -7.69 -12.74 16.51
C ILE A 359 -6.89 -13.94 16.02
N ALA A 360 -7.13 -14.34 14.77
CA ALA A 360 -6.46 -15.44 14.11
C ALA A 360 -5.72 -14.96 12.84
N ARG A 361 -4.99 -15.89 12.21
CA ARG A 361 -4.26 -15.65 10.97
C ARG A 361 -5.18 -15.86 9.76
N PRO A 362 -5.09 -15.05 8.70
CA PRO A 362 -5.71 -15.32 7.41
C PRO A 362 -5.23 -16.65 6.82
N THR A 363 -6.07 -17.26 5.98
CA THR A 363 -5.57 -18.15 4.93
C THR A 363 -5.20 -17.32 3.70
N ALA A 364 -3.98 -17.48 3.19
CA ALA A 364 -3.55 -16.84 1.95
C ALA A 364 -4.12 -17.60 0.71
N PRO A 365 -4.39 -16.91 -0.42
CA PRO A 365 -4.30 -15.46 -0.60
C PRO A 365 -5.44 -14.72 0.11
N VAL A 366 -5.13 -13.55 0.69
CA VAL A 366 -6.12 -12.57 1.18
C VAL A 366 -7.00 -12.14 0.00
N ARG A 367 -8.31 -12.06 0.20
CA ARG A 367 -9.32 -11.82 -0.85
C ARG A 367 -10.05 -10.51 -0.66
N PHE A 368 -10.90 -10.12 -1.60
CA PHE A 368 -11.90 -9.09 -1.33
C PHE A 368 -12.98 -9.63 -0.38
N HIS A 369 -13.50 -8.75 0.47
CA HIS A 369 -14.59 -9.08 1.39
C HIS A 369 -15.85 -9.49 0.63
N PRO A 370 -16.68 -10.44 1.12
CA PRO A 370 -17.91 -10.85 0.43
C PRO A 370 -18.85 -9.68 0.09
N LEU A 371 -18.97 -8.68 0.96
CA LEU A 371 -19.70 -7.44 0.64
C LEU A 371 -19.10 -6.69 -0.56
N GLN A 372 -17.78 -6.67 -0.70
CA GLN A 372 -17.10 -6.07 -1.83
C GLN A 372 -17.34 -6.85 -3.12
N LEU A 373 -17.30 -8.18 -3.06
CA LEU A 373 -17.67 -9.04 -4.20
C LEU A 373 -19.14 -8.81 -4.62
N TYR A 374 -20.07 -8.70 -3.67
CA TYR A 374 -21.46 -8.30 -3.97
C TYR A 374 -21.55 -6.95 -4.70
N ARG A 375 -20.83 -5.93 -4.23
CA ARG A 375 -20.78 -4.61 -4.89
C ARG A 375 -20.19 -4.66 -6.30
N MET A 376 -19.12 -5.43 -6.49
CA MET A 376 -18.54 -5.72 -7.82
C MET A 376 -19.55 -6.41 -8.75
N GLY A 377 -20.60 -7.04 -8.21
CA GLY A 377 -21.61 -7.79 -8.94
C GLY A 377 -21.24 -9.27 -9.14
N PHE A 378 -20.43 -9.80 -8.23
CA PHE A 378 -19.84 -11.15 -8.28
C PHE A 378 -20.45 -12.16 -7.30
N LEU A 379 -21.29 -11.69 -6.39
CA LEU A 379 -22.12 -12.51 -5.52
C LEU A 379 -23.56 -12.02 -5.63
N ASP A 380 -24.49 -12.96 -5.70
CA ASP A 380 -25.91 -12.65 -5.49
C ASP A 380 -26.16 -12.27 -4.02
N PRO A 381 -27.23 -11.50 -3.70
CA PRO A 381 -27.57 -11.18 -2.32
C PRO A 381 -27.64 -12.41 -1.40
N ALA A 382 -28.13 -13.55 -1.91
CA ALA A 382 -28.25 -14.80 -1.15
C ALA A 382 -26.90 -15.47 -0.83
N GLU A 383 -25.81 -15.08 -1.50
CA GLU A 383 -24.45 -15.60 -1.26
C GLU A 383 -23.64 -14.70 -0.32
N ALA A 384 -24.12 -13.49 -0.03
CA ALA A 384 -23.47 -12.56 0.89
C ALA A 384 -23.77 -12.96 2.36
N PRO A 385 -22.75 -13.32 3.16
CA PRO A 385 -22.95 -13.67 4.56
C PRO A 385 -23.31 -12.45 5.42
N ASP A 386 -24.00 -12.70 6.53
CA ASP A 386 -24.25 -11.69 7.56
C ASP A 386 -22.92 -11.13 8.10
N ILE A 387 -22.79 -9.80 8.08
CA ILE A 387 -21.60 -9.10 8.57
C ILE A 387 -21.76 -8.90 10.06
N THR A 388 -20.88 -9.48 10.86
CA THR A 388 -20.92 -9.27 12.31
C THR A 388 -20.35 -7.88 12.65
N VAL A 389 -20.84 -7.28 13.73
CA VAL A 389 -20.37 -6.01 14.31
C VAL A 389 -20.34 -6.18 15.82
N PHE A 390 -19.20 -5.88 16.47
CA PHE A 390 -19.10 -5.90 17.93
C PHE A 390 -19.53 -4.56 18.54
N ALA A 391 -19.95 -4.55 19.81
CA ALA A 391 -20.33 -3.34 20.51
C ALA A 391 -19.13 -2.59 21.14
N GLU A 392 -18.09 -3.32 21.59
CA GLU A 392 -16.94 -2.76 22.30
C GLU A 392 -15.84 -2.31 21.34
N GLN A 393 -16.14 -1.35 20.49
CA GLN A 393 -15.28 -1.05 19.34
C GLN A 393 -13.92 -0.42 19.69
N ALA A 394 -13.84 0.31 20.79
CA ALA A 394 -12.58 0.85 21.32
C ALA A 394 -11.54 -0.22 21.75
N GLN A 395 -11.85 -1.52 21.66
CA GLN A 395 -10.88 -2.60 21.83
C GLN A 395 -9.86 -2.67 20.67
N PHE A 396 -10.24 -2.13 19.50
CA PHE A 396 -9.39 -2.02 18.33
C PHE A 396 -8.75 -0.64 18.28
N ALA A 397 -7.55 -0.54 17.71
CA ALA A 397 -6.82 0.72 17.65
C ALA A 397 -7.56 1.73 16.74
N SER A 398 -7.78 2.94 17.26
CA SER A 398 -8.56 3.98 16.61
C SER A 398 -7.91 4.57 15.36
N GLN A 399 -6.57 4.57 15.29
CA GLN A 399 -5.78 5.34 14.33
C GLN A 399 -4.48 4.65 13.88
N ARG A 400 -4.16 3.46 14.40
CA ARG A 400 -2.86 2.80 14.11
C ARG A 400 -2.99 1.33 13.82
N VAL A 401 -2.35 0.90 12.74
CA VAL A 401 -2.29 -0.48 12.24
C VAL A 401 -1.34 -1.34 13.10
N SER A 402 -1.52 -1.34 14.42
CA SER A 402 -0.98 -2.37 15.31
C SER A 402 -2.05 -3.45 15.48
N ALA A 403 -2.18 -4.30 14.46
CA ALA A 403 -3.12 -5.40 14.49
C ALA A 403 -2.85 -6.30 15.71
N PRO A 404 -3.85 -6.67 16.53
CA PRO A 404 -3.59 -7.36 17.78
C PRO A 404 -2.88 -8.71 17.58
N ALA A 405 -2.30 -9.22 18.66
CA ALA A 405 -1.61 -10.50 18.63
C ALA A 405 -2.59 -11.64 18.32
N VAL A 406 -2.12 -12.66 17.59
CA VAL A 406 -2.89 -13.89 17.38
C VAL A 406 -3.19 -14.53 18.74
N GLY A 407 -4.43 -15.00 18.93
CA GLY A 407 -4.96 -15.48 20.22
C GLY A 407 -5.47 -14.37 21.16
N THR A 408 -5.46 -13.09 20.76
CA THR A 408 -6.16 -12.04 21.52
C THR A 408 -7.66 -12.24 21.41
N ALA A 409 -8.35 -12.38 22.54
CA ALA A 409 -9.81 -12.51 22.58
C ALA A 409 -10.50 -11.20 22.19
N VAL A 410 -11.59 -11.31 21.43
CA VAL A 410 -12.46 -10.21 21.01
C VAL A 410 -13.64 -10.09 21.97
N ALA A 411 -13.90 -8.87 22.43
CA ALA A 411 -14.87 -8.54 23.49
C ALA A 411 -16.15 -7.86 22.95
N GLY A 412 -17.14 -7.70 23.83
CA GLY A 412 -18.42 -7.05 23.53
C GLY A 412 -19.51 -7.92 22.94
N ALA A 413 -20.75 -7.41 23.02
CA ALA A 413 -21.90 -8.01 22.36
C ALA A 413 -21.78 -7.96 20.83
N ARG A 414 -22.45 -8.86 20.12
CA ARG A 414 -22.43 -8.96 18.65
C ARG A 414 -23.79 -8.65 18.02
N GLN A 415 -23.79 -7.87 16.95
CA GLN A 415 -24.94 -7.60 16.08
C GLN A 415 -24.62 -8.10 14.66
N ALA A 416 -25.61 -8.66 13.97
CA ALA A 416 -25.50 -9.06 12.58
C ALA A 416 -26.13 -8.00 11.67
N VAL A 417 -25.38 -7.54 10.67
CA VAL A 417 -25.89 -6.74 9.55
C VAL A 417 -26.08 -7.69 8.37
N SER A 418 -27.34 -8.04 8.10
CA SER A 418 -27.69 -8.89 6.98
C SER A 418 -27.71 -8.12 5.66
N ILE A 419 -27.55 -8.84 4.56
CA ILE A 419 -27.68 -8.29 3.21
C ILE A 419 -29.03 -7.59 2.99
N ASN A 420 -30.11 -8.08 3.60
CA ASN A 420 -31.44 -7.47 3.52
C ASN A 420 -31.49 -6.09 4.22
N ALA A 421 -30.73 -5.89 5.30
CA ALA A 421 -30.61 -4.59 5.94
C ALA A 421 -29.81 -3.59 5.07
N ILE A 422 -28.79 -4.09 4.36
CA ILE A 422 -28.02 -3.30 3.38
C ILE A 422 -28.90 -2.91 2.18
N LEU A 423 -29.67 -3.85 1.64
CA LEU A 423 -30.65 -3.62 0.56
C LEU A 423 -31.72 -2.61 0.97
N ALA A 424 -32.21 -2.67 2.21
CA ALA A 424 -33.17 -1.70 2.73
C ALA A 424 -32.58 -0.29 2.91
N ALA A 425 -31.28 -0.18 3.20
CA ALA A 425 -30.61 1.10 3.40
C ALA A 425 -30.14 1.76 2.09
N PHE A 426 -29.67 0.99 1.10
CA PHE A 426 -29.02 1.50 -0.11
C PHE A 426 -29.69 1.10 -1.43
N GLY A 427 -30.67 0.20 -1.41
CA GLY A 427 -31.28 -0.38 -2.61
C GLY A 427 -30.53 -1.60 -3.15
N THR A 428 -31.03 -2.18 -4.25
CA THR A 428 -30.39 -3.28 -4.95
C THR A 428 -29.16 -2.83 -5.72
N ARG A 429 -28.12 -3.67 -5.77
CA ARG A 429 -26.92 -3.41 -6.56
C ARG A 429 -27.24 -3.41 -8.06
N GLY A 430 -26.98 -2.29 -8.73
CA GLY A 430 -27.25 -2.07 -10.16
C GLY A 430 -26.01 -1.62 -10.92
N GLY A 431 -26.08 -1.64 -12.25
CA GLY A 431 -25.00 -1.21 -13.15
C GLY A 431 -24.09 -2.35 -13.65
N PRO A 432 -23.03 -2.04 -14.43
CA PRO A 432 -22.17 -3.01 -15.11
C PRO A 432 -21.36 -3.90 -14.15
N VAL A 433 -21.02 -5.11 -14.59
CA VAL A 433 -20.10 -6.05 -13.91
C VAL A 433 -18.82 -6.14 -14.74
N PHE A 434 -17.65 -5.94 -14.12
CA PHE A 434 -16.36 -5.87 -14.81
C PHE A 434 -15.52 -7.13 -14.56
N THR A 435 -15.56 -8.07 -15.50
CA THR A 435 -14.66 -9.26 -15.50
C THR A 435 -13.26 -8.94 -16.03
N GLU A 436 -13.08 -7.79 -16.66
CA GLU A 436 -11.79 -7.21 -17.04
C GLU A 436 -11.76 -5.74 -16.63
N TRP A 437 -10.62 -5.27 -16.13
CA TRP A 437 -10.37 -3.88 -15.78
C TRP A 437 -9.07 -3.40 -16.40
N ASN A 438 -9.13 -2.42 -17.28
CA ASN A 438 -7.96 -1.83 -17.94
C ASN A 438 -7.44 -0.63 -17.13
N GLN A 439 -6.20 -0.70 -16.65
CA GLN A 439 -5.51 0.34 -15.87
C GLN A 439 -4.20 0.75 -16.55
N ALA A 440 -4.05 2.00 -16.99
CA ALA A 440 -2.75 2.49 -17.43
C ALA A 440 -1.91 2.92 -16.22
N VAL A 441 -0.64 2.50 -16.14
CA VAL A 441 0.31 3.01 -15.14
C VAL A 441 1.11 4.14 -15.77
N VAL A 442 1.05 5.33 -15.17
CA VAL A 442 1.49 6.59 -15.77
C VAL A 442 2.43 7.33 -14.81
N ILE A 443 3.73 7.31 -15.08
CA ILE A 443 4.75 7.93 -14.25
C ILE A 443 4.89 9.39 -14.68
N VAL A 444 4.64 10.31 -13.75
CA VAL A 444 4.66 11.76 -14.02
C VAL A 444 5.96 12.36 -13.49
N SER A 445 6.73 13.01 -14.36
CA SER A 445 8.09 13.48 -14.06
C SER A 445 8.40 14.85 -14.66
N ASP A 446 9.49 15.47 -14.20
CA ASP A 446 10.02 16.73 -14.75
C ASP A 446 10.86 16.53 -16.03
N THR A 447 11.37 15.32 -16.26
CA THR A 447 12.17 14.91 -17.43
C THR A 447 11.85 13.47 -17.81
N LEU A 448 12.15 13.05 -19.04
CA LEU A 448 12.05 11.63 -19.41
C LEU A 448 12.92 10.79 -18.47
N LEU A 449 12.39 9.64 -18.05
CA LEU A 449 13.08 8.70 -17.17
C LEU A 449 14.21 7.96 -17.91
N SER A 450 15.20 7.50 -17.15
CA SER A 450 16.23 6.60 -17.66
C SER A 450 15.67 5.21 -18.03
N GLN A 451 16.47 4.42 -18.75
CA GLN A 451 16.13 3.04 -19.09
C GLN A 451 15.88 2.19 -17.83
N GLU A 452 16.74 2.31 -16.81
CA GLU A 452 16.63 1.57 -15.54
C GLU A 452 15.31 1.88 -14.81
N GLU A 453 14.91 3.15 -14.79
CA GLU A 453 13.62 3.58 -14.23
C GLU A 453 12.44 3.02 -15.03
N MET A 454 12.49 3.08 -16.37
CA MET A 454 11.46 2.46 -17.20
C MET A 454 11.37 0.94 -16.98
N ASP A 455 12.50 0.26 -16.74
CA ASP A 455 12.55 -1.18 -16.47
C ASP A 455 11.88 -1.52 -15.14
N TYR A 456 12.21 -0.78 -14.08
CA TYR A 456 11.56 -0.85 -12.77
C TYR A 456 10.05 -0.64 -12.87
N TYR A 457 9.60 0.47 -13.46
CA TYR A 457 8.18 0.81 -13.50
C TYR A 457 7.38 -0.13 -14.41
N ASN A 458 7.94 -0.54 -15.55
CA ASN A 458 7.30 -1.50 -16.45
C ASN A 458 7.18 -2.89 -15.80
N PHE A 459 8.18 -3.30 -15.00
CA PHE A 459 8.12 -4.54 -14.22
C PHE A 459 6.95 -4.52 -13.22
N TYR A 460 6.87 -3.51 -12.35
CA TYR A 460 5.80 -3.45 -11.34
C TYR A 460 4.41 -3.23 -11.96
N ALA A 461 4.31 -2.43 -13.03
CA ALA A 461 3.07 -2.29 -13.78
C ALA A 461 2.60 -3.61 -14.42
N GLN A 462 3.51 -4.44 -14.93
CA GLN A 462 3.15 -5.77 -15.43
C GLN A 462 2.83 -6.74 -14.27
N ARG A 463 3.59 -6.71 -13.17
CA ARG A 463 3.38 -7.55 -11.98
C ARG A 463 2.00 -7.34 -11.35
N ALA A 464 1.50 -6.11 -11.34
CA ALA A 464 0.13 -5.79 -10.91
C ALA A 464 -0.96 -6.53 -11.71
N ALA A 465 -0.77 -6.70 -13.03
CA ALA A 465 -1.73 -7.34 -13.92
C ALA A 465 -1.63 -8.88 -13.98
N ALA A 466 -0.62 -9.48 -13.36
CA ALA A 466 -0.47 -10.93 -13.38
C ALA A 466 -1.63 -11.62 -12.64
N SER A 467 -2.11 -12.75 -13.16
CA SER A 467 -3.22 -13.50 -12.54
C SER A 467 -2.80 -14.35 -11.33
N THR A 468 -1.53 -14.75 -11.25
CA THR A 468 -0.96 -15.62 -10.19
C THR A 468 0.53 -15.33 -10.00
N GLY A 469 1.15 -15.86 -8.95
CA GLY A 469 2.61 -15.77 -8.72
C GLY A 469 3.11 -14.39 -8.26
N THR A 470 2.19 -13.43 -8.10
CA THR A 470 2.48 -12.06 -7.66
C THR A 470 1.96 -11.77 -6.26
N ARG A 471 1.77 -12.84 -5.48
CA ARG A 471 1.45 -12.79 -4.05
C ARG A 471 2.46 -11.91 -3.30
N ALA A 472 2.01 -11.35 -2.19
CA ALA A 472 2.80 -10.59 -1.23
C ALA A 472 3.33 -11.50 -0.09
N TYR A 473 4.35 -11.05 0.65
CA TYR A 473 4.82 -11.77 1.83
C TYR A 473 3.71 -11.90 2.87
N ASP A 474 2.97 -10.82 3.09
CA ASP A 474 1.84 -10.74 4.02
C ASP A 474 0.53 -11.37 3.49
N GLY A 475 0.63 -12.12 2.38
CA GLY A 475 -0.39 -13.04 1.91
C GLY A 475 -1.43 -12.44 0.96
N PHE A 476 -1.35 -11.16 0.59
CA PHE A 476 -2.23 -10.61 -0.45
C PHE A 476 -1.94 -11.25 -1.81
N GLY A 477 -2.99 -11.66 -2.54
CA GLY A 477 -2.86 -12.24 -3.87
C GLY A 477 -2.81 -11.19 -4.98
N SER A 478 -2.86 -11.66 -6.23
CA SER A 478 -3.20 -10.82 -7.37
C SER A 478 -4.65 -10.31 -7.31
N PHE A 479 -5.03 -9.35 -8.16
CA PHE A 479 -6.43 -8.95 -8.32
C PHE A 479 -7.35 -10.12 -8.77
N PHE A 480 -6.82 -11.05 -9.55
CA PHE A 480 -7.55 -12.26 -9.96
C PHE A 480 -7.76 -13.21 -8.77
N GLU A 481 -6.73 -13.47 -7.96
CA GLU A 481 -6.84 -14.28 -6.74
C GLU A 481 -7.77 -13.61 -5.72
N ALA A 482 -7.69 -12.27 -5.59
CA ALA A 482 -8.50 -11.49 -4.66
C ALA A 482 -10.00 -11.49 -4.99
N THR A 483 -10.36 -11.52 -6.28
CA THR A 483 -11.77 -11.69 -6.72
C THR A 483 -12.25 -13.15 -6.68
N GLY A 484 -11.38 -14.09 -6.27
CA GLY A 484 -11.66 -15.53 -6.35
C GLY A 484 -11.80 -16.03 -7.78
N GLY A 485 -11.02 -15.47 -8.71
CA GLY A 485 -10.96 -15.84 -10.12
C GLY A 485 -12.02 -15.21 -11.02
N ARG A 486 -12.66 -14.12 -10.60
CA ARG A 486 -13.82 -13.53 -11.30
C ARG A 486 -13.50 -12.30 -12.15
N ALA A 487 -12.40 -11.60 -11.88
CA ALA A 487 -11.94 -10.45 -12.66
C ALA A 487 -10.44 -10.47 -12.90
N SER A 488 -10.00 -9.93 -14.04
CA SER A 488 -8.59 -9.71 -14.35
C SER A 488 -8.26 -8.21 -14.45
N LEU A 489 -7.05 -7.84 -14.03
CA LEU A 489 -6.48 -6.50 -14.23
C LEU A 489 -5.60 -6.55 -15.47
N GLN A 490 -5.69 -5.55 -16.33
CA GLN A 490 -4.87 -5.41 -17.53
C GLN A 490 -4.12 -4.08 -17.49
N THR A 491 -2.80 -4.11 -17.66
CA THR A 491 -1.96 -2.89 -17.68
C THR A 491 -1.27 -2.65 -19.02
N ARG A 492 -1.62 -3.41 -20.07
CA ARG A 492 -1.01 -3.28 -21.39
C ARG A 492 -1.24 -1.87 -21.97
N ILE A 493 -0.16 -1.23 -22.40
CA ILE A 493 -0.22 0.08 -23.07
C ILE A 493 -0.61 -0.08 -24.54
N LEU A 494 -1.72 0.58 -24.88
CA LEU A 494 -2.26 0.78 -26.21
C LEU A 494 -2.21 2.27 -26.57
N THR A 495 -1.53 2.58 -27.67
CA THR A 495 -1.42 3.91 -28.27
C THR A 495 -2.69 4.28 -29.05
N ARG A 496 -2.88 5.59 -29.29
CA ARG A 496 -3.99 6.12 -30.09
C ARG A 496 -3.77 5.85 -31.59
N ASP A 497 -2.56 6.07 -32.07
CA ASP A 497 -2.11 5.73 -33.43
C ASP A 497 -1.16 4.53 -33.36
N ALA A 498 -1.69 3.35 -33.70
CA ALA A 498 -0.94 2.11 -33.67
C ALA A 498 -0.04 1.90 -34.90
N ASP A 499 -0.24 2.66 -35.99
CA ASP A 499 0.58 2.56 -37.20
C ASP A 499 1.88 3.35 -37.03
N THR A 500 1.78 4.57 -36.47
CA THR A 500 2.96 5.41 -36.16
C THR A 500 3.66 4.97 -34.87
N HIS A 501 2.89 4.55 -33.85
CA HIS A 501 3.41 4.18 -32.53
C HIS A 501 2.88 2.80 -32.12
N PRO A 502 3.40 1.69 -32.64
CA PRO A 502 2.85 0.36 -32.38
C PRO A 502 3.02 -0.08 -30.91
N ALA A 503 1.96 -0.65 -30.35
CA ALA A 503 1.95 -1.21 -29.00
C ALA A 503 3.01 -2.30 -28.81
N ILE A 504 3.74 -2.25 -27.69
CA ILE A 504 4.84 -3.17 -27.39
C ILE A 504 4.26 -4.44 -26.74
N THR A 505 4.45 -5.60 -27.39
CA THR A 505 3.90 -6.90 -26.96
C THR A 505 4.87 -7.72 -26.09
N GLN A 506 5.84 -7.06 -25.45
CA GLN A 506 6.85 -7.71 -24.62
C GLN A 506 6.24 -8.19 -23.29
N ALA A 507 5.66 -9.38 -23.30
CA ALA A 507 5.30 -10.14 -22.11
C ALA A 507 6.56 -10.79 -21.49
N ARG A 508 6.62 -10.77 -20.17
CA ARG A 508 7.75 -11.27 -19.35
C ARG A 508 7.22 -12.15 -18.24
N ASP A 509 8.07 -12.99 -17.67
CA ASP A 509 7.74 -13.54 -16.36
C ASP A 509 7.85 -12.44 -15.30
N VAL A 510 6.81 -12.33 -14.47
CA VAL A 510 6.65 -11.33 -13.39
C VAL A 510 6.08 -11.95 -12.12
N GLY A 511 5.64 -13.21 -12.20
CA GLY A 511 5.34 -14.04 -11.04
C GLY A 511 6.62 -14.76 -10.61
N ASP A 512 6.76 -15.04 -9.32
CA ASP A 512 7.78 -15.97 -8.80
C ASP A 512 9.24 -15.67 -9.23
N VAL A 513 9.53 -14.42 -9.62
CA VAL A 513 10.79 -14.01 -10.27
C VAL A 513 12.00 -14.22 -9.38
N ALA A 514 13.09 -14.68 -9.97
CA ALA A 514 14.35 -14.89 -9.26
C ALA A 514 14.99 -13.56 -8.83
N PHE A 515 15.42 -13.51 -7.58
CA PHE A 515 16.28 -12.47 -7.05
C PHE A 515 17.69 -12.58 -7.68
N GLY A 516 18.26 -11.44 -8.02
CA GLY A 516 19.59 -11.36 -8.61
C GLY A 516 20.70 -11.75 -7.63
N THR A 517 21.87 -12.06 -8.17
CA THR A 517 23.01 -12.60 -7.39
C THR A 517 23.54 -11.66 -6.31
N GLY A 518 23.29 -10.35 -6.42
CA GLY A 518 23.71 -9.32 -5.47
C GLY A 518 22.57 -8.68 -4.66
N ASP A 519 21.40 -9.32 -4.59
CA ASP A 519 20.23 -8.75 -3.91
C ASP A 519 20.31 -8.80 -2.38
N TRP A 520 21.19 -9.64 -1.81
CA TRP A 520 21.53 -9.57 -0.39
C TRP A 520 22.78 -8.72 -0.22
N ARG A 521 22.69 -7.66 0.58
CA ARG A 521 23.75 -6.67 0.70
C ARG A 521 25.05 -7.29 1.20
N GLY A 522 26.06 -7.30 0.33
CA GLY A 522 27.39 -7.85 0.60
C GLY A 522 27.47 -9.39 0.57
N LEU A 523 26.42 -10.08 0.11
CA LEU A 523 26.46 -11.50 -0.23
C LEU A 523 26.27 -11.63 -1.75
N MET A 524 27.30 -12.10 -2.44
CA MET A 524 27.26 -12.37 -3.88
C MET A 524 27.07 -13.88 -4.09
N PHE A 525 25.90 -14.28 -4.57
CA PHE A 525 25.61 -15.68 -4.89
C PHE A 525 26.17 -16.07 -6.26
N ASP A 526 26.55 -17.34 -6.41
CA ASP A 526 27.07 -17.88 -7.68
C ASP A 526 25.98 -17.96 -8.77
N GLU A 527 24.71 -18.05 -8.37
CA GLU A 527 23.52 -18.18 -9.23
C GLU A 527 22.35 -17.35 -8.65
N PRO A 528 21.42 -16.83 -9.48
CA PRO A 528 20.21 -16.15 -9.00
C PRO A 528 19.37 -17.04 -8.07
N ILE A 529 18.77 -16.44 -7.04
CA ILE A 529 17.94 -17.17 -6.08
C ILE A 529 16.50 -17.22 -6.61
N PRO A 530 15.90 -18.40 -6.85
CA PRO A 530 14.56 -18.49 -7.41
C PRO A 530 13.53 -17.86 -6.47
N GLY A 531 12.54 -17.14 -7.01
CA GLY A 531 11.44 -16.56 -6.22
C GLY A 531 10.42 -17.62 -5.76
N ARG A 532 10.54 -18.87 -6.23
CA ARG A 532 9.67 -19.98 -5.87
C ARG A 532 10.39 -21.33 -5.84
N LEU A 533 9.96 -22.17 -4.91
CA LEU A 533 10.42 -23.54 -4.68
C LEU A 533 9.22 -24.49 -4.48
N LEU A 534 9.51 -25.78 -4.55
CA LEU A 534 8.56 -26.82 -4.10
C LEU A 534 8.86 -27.21 -2.65
N THR A 535 7.83 -27.57 -1.89
CA THR A 535 7.94 -28.23 -0.58
C THR A 535 8.85 -29.46 -0.64
N SER A 536 9.45 -29.84 0.49
CA SER A 536 10.48 -30.89 0.60
C SER A 536 11.80 -30.64 -0.18
N THR A 537 11.92 -29.56 -0.95
CA THR A 537 13.15 -29.20 -1.67
C THR A 537 14.22 -28.65 -0.72
N THR A 538 15.49 -28.87 -1.06
CA THR A 538 16.63 -28.23 -0.40
C THR A 538 17.24 -27.18 -1.30
N LEU A 539 17.02 -25.90 -1.00
CA LEU A 539 17.69 -24.78 -1.66
C LEU A 539 19.15 -24.75 -1.17
N THR A 540 20.11 -24.96 -2.06
CA THR A 540 21.54 -24.85 -1.73
C THR A 540 22.13 -23.61 -2.36
N LEU A 541 22.42 -22.62 -1.52
CA LEU A 541 23.03 -21.35 -1.90
C LEU A 541 24.55 -21.46 -1.79
N ARG A 542 25.24 -20.94 -2.79
CA ARG A 542 26.70 -20.84 -2.86
C ARG A 542 27.07 -19.41 -3.23
N GLY A 543 28.20 -18.92 -2.75
CA GLY A 543 28.63 -17.56 -3.03
C GLY A 543 29.84 -17.13 -2.23
N ASN A 544 30.07 -15.82 -2.23
CA ASN A 544 31.08 -15.14 -1.41
C ASN A 544 30.50 -13.91 -0.72
N ILE A 545 31.17 -13.50 0.36
CA ILE A 545 30.99 -12.18 0.93
C ILE A 545 31.74 -11.18 0.05
N ASP A 546 31.14 -10.02 -0.21
CA ASP A 546 31.76 -8.92 -0.95
C ASP A 546 32.55 -8.02 0.04
N PRO A 547 33.89 -7.95 -0.07
CA PRO A 547 34.71 -7.14 0.83
C PRO A 547 34.58 -5.63 0.63
N GLU A 548 34.00 -5.16 -0.49
CA GLU A 548 33.75 -3.72 -0.71
C GLU A 548 32.50 -3.24 0.06
N VAL A 549 31.50 -4.11 0.20
CA VAL A 549 30.24 -3.82 0.89
C VAL A 549 30.27 -4.24 2.37
N LEU A 550 30.89 -5.38 2.66
CA LEU A 550 31.11 -5.93 4.00
C LEU A 550 32.62 -6.15 4.24
N PRO A 551 33.37 -5.08 4.57
CA PRO A 551 34.81 -5.20 4.84
C PRO A 551 35.05 -5.96 6.15
N GLY A 552 35.76 -7.10 6.05
CA GLY A 552 36.11 -7.89 7.23
C GLY A 552 36.57 -9.30 6.90
N SER A 553 36.77 -10.09 7.95
CA SER A 553 36.94 -11.55 7.87
C SER A 553 35.87 -12.20 8.72
N TYR A 554 34.94 -12.88 8.07
CA TYR A 554 33.79 -13.52 8.71
C TYR A 554 34.03 -15.03 8.80
N GLN A 555 33.65 -15.62 9.92
CA GLN A 555 33.74 -17.06 10.16
C GLN A 555 32.42 -17.78 9.92
N PHE A 556 31.28 -17.10 10.07
CA PHE A 556 29.95 -17.71 9.92
C PHE A 556 28.98 -16.86 9.13
N LEU A 557 28.10 -17.54 8.40
CA LEU A 557 26.89 -17.02 7.79
C LEU A 557 25.70 -17.76 8.39
N ILE A 558 24.68 -17.04 8.84
CA ILE A 558 23.37 -17.58 9.22
C ILE A 558 22.34 -17.06 8.22
N ILE A 559 21.47 -17.95 7.74
CA ILE A 559 20.24 -17.57 7.03
C ILE A 559 19.06 -18.06 7.86
N ARG A 560 18.05 -17.19 8.00
CA ARG A 560 16.77 -17.49 8.64
C ARG A 560 15.64 -17.30 7.63
N ALA A 561 14.84 -18.33 7.41
CA ALA A 561 13.63 -18.27 6.60
C ALA A 561 12.39 -18.27 7.50
N SER A 562 11.71 -17.14 7.57
CA SER A 562 10.50 -16.94 8.39
C SER A 562 9.27 -17.03 7.49
N ARG A 563 8.37 -18.00 7.74
CA ARG A 563 7.11 -18.09 6.98
C ARG A 563 6.13 -17.03 7.47
N PHE A 564 5.35 -16.46 6.56
CA PHE A 564 4.28 -15.53 6.91
C PHE A 564 3.32 -16.12 7.95
N GLY A 565 3.02 -15.31 8.96
CA GLY A 565 2.15 -15.64 10.08
C GLY A 565 2.82 -16.46 11.19
N ASP A 566 3.86 -17.26 10.90
CA ASP A 566 4.48 -18.16 11.88
C ASP A 566 5.20 -17.41 13.02
N ALA A 567 5.37 -18.08 14.17
CA ALA A 567 6.04 -17.45 15.30
C ALA A 567 7.54 -17.32 14.99
N PRO A 568 8.25 -16.29 15.51
CA PRO A 568 9.68 -16.11 15.24
C PRO A 568 10.58 -17.30 15.62
N GLY A 569 10.11 -18.19 16.50
CA GLY A 569 10.80 -19.43 16.89
C GLY A 569 10.62 -20.59 15.90
N ASP A 570 9.65 -20.52 14.99
CA ASP A 570 9.36 -21.56 13.99
C ASP A 570 10.21 -21.38 12.72
N ALA A 571 10.97 -20.29 12.62
CA ALA A 571 11.75 -19.93 11.44
C ALA A 571 12.92 -20.90 11.19
N ILE A 572 13.05 -21.37 9.95
CA ILE A 572 14.11 -22.28 9.52
C ILE A 572 15.44 -21.53 9.59
N THR A 573 16.26 -21.85 10.60
CA THR A 573 17.54 -21.18 10.85
C THR A 573 18.69 -22.14 10.55
N VAL A 574 19.58 -21.76 9.64
CA VAL A 574 20.73 -22.56 9.22
C VAL A 574 22.01 -21.74 9.35
N GLN A 575 23.06 -22.34 9.91
CA GLN A 575 24.39 -21.75 10.02
C GLN A 575 25.38 -22.52 9.14
N THR A 576 26.31 -21.81 8.50
CA THR A 576 27.46 -22.40 7.81
C THR A 576 28.76 -21.67 8.16
N ALA A 577 29.90 -22.34 7.93
CA ALA A 577 31.21 -21.74 8.06
C ALA A 577 31.64 -21.06 6.76
N VAL A 578 32.19 -19.86 6.88
CA VAL A 578 32.78 -19.09 5.77
C VAL A 578 34.27 -19.43 5.68
N ARG A 579 34.78 -19.72 4.49
CA ARG A 579 36.20 -20.07 4.26
C ARG A 579 36.74 -19.30 3.05
N GLY A 580 37.77 -18.47 3.28
CA GLY A 580 38.32 -17.61 2.23
C GLY A 580 37.27 -16.67 1.61
N GLY A 581 36.35 -16.17 2.42
CA GLY A 581 35.20 -15.35 1.98
C GLY A 581 34.06 -16.14 1.31
N ARG A 582 34.23 -17.42 0.98
CA ARG A 582 33.20 -18.24 0.34
C ARG A 582 32.35 -19.03 1.34
N PHE A 583 31.10 -19.30 0.96
CA PHE A 583 30.14 -20.09 1.75
C PHE A 583 29.34 -21.07 0.88
N VAL A 584 28.82 -22.11 1.53
CA VAL A 584 27.78 -23.00 1.00
C VAL A 584 26.78 -23.24 2.13
N ILE A 585 25.50 -23.00 1.90
CA ILE A 585 24.44 -23.14 2.90
C ILE A 585 23.19 -23.76 2.26
N SER A 586 22.55 -24.67 2.98
CA SER A 586 21.41 -25.44 2.48
C SER A 586 20.18 -25.27 3.37
N LEU A 587 19.12 -24.66 2.83
CA LEU A 587 17.83 -24.53 3.50
C LEU A 587 16.91 -25.64 3.02
N ARG A 588 16.38 -26.43 3.95
CA ARG A 588 15.42 -27.50 3.67
C ARG A 588 14.03 -27.09 4.13
N PHE A 589 13.11 -26.93 3.19
CA PHE A 589 11.72 -26.67 3.50
C PHE A 589 10.99 -28.00 3.77
N PRO A 590 10.17 -28.10 4.84
CA PRO A 590 9.46 -29.34 5.16
C PRO A 590 8.28 -29.58 4.20
N ALA A 591 7.64 -30.74 4.30
CA ALA A 591 6.53 -31.12 3.41
C ALA A 591 5.25 -30.32 3.65
N ASP A 592 5.05 -29.85 4.87
CA ASP A 592 4.02 -28.91 5.33
C ASP A 592 4.50 -27.45 5.31
N GLY A 593 5.66 -27.20 4.71
CA GLY A 593 6.32 -25.90 4.61
C GLY A 593 5.85 -25.02 3.47
N ALA A 594 4.64 -25.21 2.95
CA ALA A 594 4.09 -24.32 1.93
C ALA A 594 3.79 -22.93 2.53
N GLY A 595 4.00 -21.86 1.75
CA GLY A 595 3.74 -20.48 2.14
C GLY A 595 4.68 -19.45 1.53
N ALA A 596 4.51 -18.19 1.93
CA ALA A 596 5.42 -17.08 1.63
C ALA A 596 6.47 -16.94 2.74
N TYR A 597 7.72 -16.69 2.38
CA TYR A 597 8.85 -16.58 3.30
C TYR A 597 9.59 -15.25 3.16
N ALA A 598 10.01 -14.69 4.29
CA ALA A 598 11.05 -13.68 4.40
C ALA A 598 12.40 -14.37 4.66
N ILE A 599 13.44 -13.97 3.93
CA ILE A 599 14.78 -14.56 4.00
C ILE A 599 15.77 -13.54 4.54
N ASP A 600 16.10 -13.69 5.81
CA ASP A 600 17.04 -12.85 6.53
C ASP A 600 18.43 -13.50 6.47
N ALA A 601 19.49 -12.70 6.31
CA ALA A 601 20.86 -13.21 6.43
C ALA A 601 21.73 -12.34 7.35
N PHE A 602 22.67 -13.01 8.03
CA PHE A 602 23.55 -12.44 9.05
C PHE A 602 24.96 -13.00 8.91
N VAL A 603 25.97 -12.13 8.92
CA VAL A 603 27.39 -12.54 8.96
C VAL A 603 28.00 -12.27 10.34
N PHE A 604 28.96 -13.11 10.73
CA PHE A 604 29.62 -13.05 12.03
C PHE A 604 31.14 -13.12 11.86
N VAL A 605 31.86 -12.23 12.56
CA VAL A 605 33.33 -12.21 12.59
C VAL A 605 33.89 -13.47 13.27
N ASP A 606 33.27 -13.87 14.37
CA ASP A 606 33.55 -15.09 15.15
C ASP A 606 32.28 -15.53 15.91
N GLY A 607 32.39 -16.49 16.83
CA GLY A 607 31.24 -17.03 17.57
C GLY A 607 30.73 -16.17 18.73
N ASP A 608 31.50 -15.18 19.18
CA ASP A 608 31.17 -14.27 20.28
C ASP A 608 30.76 -12.87 19.78
N ALA A 609 31.05 -12.56 18.52
CA ALA A 609 30.70 -11.33 17.84
C ALA A 609 29.17 -11.15 17.68
N ARG A 610 28.74 -9.88 17.67
CA ARG A 610 27.36 -9.53 17.33
C ARG A 610 27.06 -9.85 15.85
N PRO A 611 25.84 -10.32 15.51
CA PRO A 611 25.42 -10.48 14.13
C PRO A 611 25.48 -9.14 13.39
N ILE A 612 25.99 -9.16 12.16
CA ILE A 612 25.84 -8.06 11.21
C ILE A 612 24.76 -8.50 10.21
N PRO A 613 23.56 -7.87 10.22
CA PRO A 613 22.51 -8.17 9.26
C PRO A 613 22.93 -7.70 7.86
N THR A 614 22.48 -8.41 6.83
CA THR A 614 22.76 -8.06 5.43
C THR A 614 21.52 -7.52 4.73
N SER A 615 20.53 -8.38 4.50
CA SER A 615 19.22 -8.06 3.92
C SER A 615 18.13 -8.95 4.50
N VAL A 616 16.91 -8.42 4.57
CA VAL A 616 15.65 -9.19 4.68
C VAL A 616 14.93 -9.13 3.33
N ILE A 617 14.95 -10.23 2.57
CA ILE A 617 14.35 -10.31 1.24
C ILE A 617 12.97 -10.97 1.28
N THR A 618 12.03 -10.40 0.53
CA THR A 618 10.63 -10.83 0.42
C THR A 618 10.09 -10.67 -1.01
N PRO A 619 9.16 -11.55 -1.45
CA PRO A 619 8.77 -12.84 -0.88
C PRO A 619 9.49 -14.01 -1.60
N LEU A 620 9.87 -15.06 -0.86
CA LEU A 620 10.18 -16.37 -1.43
C LEU A 620 8.97 -17.30 -1.27
N PHE A 621 8.48 -17.90 -2.34
CA PHE A 621 7.37 -18.86 -2.26
C PHE A 621 7.84 -20.31 -2.16
N VAL A 622 7.10 -21.10 -1.39
CA VAL A 622 7.22 -22.55 -1.34
C VAL A 622 5.82 -23.12 -1.50
N ASP A 623 5.60 -24.01 -2.48
CA ASP A 623 4.30 -24.67 -2.71
C ASP A 623 4.40 -26.21 -2.59
#